data_AF-A0A965CBJ8-F1
#
_entry.id   AF-A0A965CBJ8-F1
#
_cell.length_a   1.000
_cell.length_b   1.000
_cell.length_c   1.000
_cell.angle_alpha   90.00
_cell.angle_beta   90.00
_cell.angle_gamma   90.00
#
_symmetry.space_group_name_H-M   'P 1'
#
loop_
_entity.id
_entity.type
_entity.pdbx_description
1 polymer ?
#
loop_
_entity_poly.entity_id
_entity_poly.type
_entity_poly.pdbx_seq_one_letter_code
_entity_poly.pdbx_strand_id
1 'polypeptide(L)'
;MSERINARLSKPLAEFVERMVGEAGLYETPSEYVRDLIRRDMERREGQSVQDAILTGYRDVAAGRVFASSGDFKADMAVLDRREADGWQ
;
A
#
# COMPACT_ATOMS: atom_id res chain seq x y z
N MET A 1 11.72 -18.89 -1.82
CA MET A 1 11.82 -19.40 -3.21
C MET A 1 11.79 -18.21 -4.14
N SER A 2 12.49 -18.24 -5.28
CA SER A 2 12.40 -17.19 -6.30
C SER A 2 11.46 -17.64 -7.42
N GLU A 3 10.41 -16.87 -7.69
CA GLU A 3 9.53 -17.09 -8.84
C GLU A 3 9.98 -16.25 -10.03
N ARG A 4 9.83 -16.78 -11.25
CA ARG A 4 10.18 -16.06 -12.48
C ARG A 4 8.94 -15.42 -13.08
N ILE A 5 8.99 -14.10 -13.26
CA ILE A 5 7.97 -13.31 -13.96
C ILE A 5 8.56 -12.87 -15.30
N ASN A 6 7.79 -12.99 -16.38
CA ASN A 6 8.14 -12.44 -17.70
C ASN A 6 7.16 -11.32 -18.04
N ALA A 7 7.66 -10.13 -18.34
CA ALA A 7 6.84 -8.97 -18.71
C ALA A 7 7.31 -8.40 -20.05
N ARG A 8 6.37 -8.01 -20.91
CA ARG A 8 6.66 -7.25 -22.14
C ARG A 8 6.57 -5.76 -21.83
N LEU A 9 7.65 -5.04 -22.11
CA LEU A 9 7.70 -3.59 -21.96
C LEU A 9 7.52 -2.92 -23.33
N SER A 10 6.90 -1.75 -23.35
CA SER A 10 6.93 -0.88 -24.53
C SER A 10 8.35 -0.41 -24.78
N LYS A 11 8.67 -0.04 -26.02
CA LYS A 11 10.00 0.44 -26.41
C LYS A 11 10.53 1.57 -25.49
N PRO A 12 9.74 2.63 -25.17
CA PRO A 12 10.22 3.68 -24.27
C PRO A 12 10.55 3.20 -22.84
N LEU A 13 9.81 2.21 -22.34
CA LEU A 13 10.06 1.63 -21.02
C LEU A 13 11.31 0.75 -21.02
N ALA A 14 11.52 -0.04 -22.07
CA ALA A 14 12.73 -0.84 -22.23
C ALA A 14 13.98 0.04 -22.30
N GLU A 15 13.96 1.09 -23.13
CA GLU A 15 15.06 2.07 -23.24
C GLU A 15 15.31 2.79 -21.90
N PHE A 16 14.28 3.05 -21.11
CA PHE A 16 14.44 3.62 -19.77
C PHE A 16 15.17 2.64 -18.84
N VAL A 17 14.75 1.37 -18.80
CA VAL A 17 15.39 0.34 -17.98
C VAL A 17 16.86 0.18 -18.37
N GLU A 18 17.16 0.18 -19.68
CA GLU A 18 18.54 0.11 -20.19
C GLU A 18 19.40 1.27 -19.70
N ARG A 19 18.88 2.50 -19.58
CA ARG A 19 19.64 3.62 -19.01
C ARG A 19 19.89 3.51 -17.51
N MET A 20 19.02 2.80 -16.80
CA MET A 20 19.18 2.59 -15.35
C MET A 20 20.16 1.46 -15.03
N VAL A 21 20.56 0.67 -16.03
CA VAL A 21 21.35 -0.55 -15.88
C VAL A 21 22.69 -0.46 -16.63
N GLY A 22 23.78 -0.93 -16.04
CA GLY A 22 25.12 -0.97 -16.68
C GLY A 22 26.11 0.02 -16.06
N GLU A 23 27.24 0.29 -16.73
CA GLU A 23 28.38 1.03 -16.14
C GLU A 23 28.03 2.43 -15.61
N ALA A 24 27.10 3.13 -16.26
CA ALA A 24 26.61 4.44 -15.82
C ALA A 24 25.26 4.37 -15.08
N GLY A 25 24.68 3.17 -14.96
CA GLY A 25 23.41 2.91 -14.31
C GLY A 25 23.56 2.70 -12.80
N LEU A 26 22.44 2.81 -12.07
CA LEU A 26 22.40 2.56 -10.62
C LEU A 26 22.22 1.07 -10.29
N TYR A 27 21.93 0.24 -11.28
CA TYR A 27 21.62 -1.17 -11.12
C TYR A 27 22.48 -2.03 -12.04
N GLU A 28 22.79 -3.25 -11.61
CA GLU A 28 23.63 -4.16 -12.39
C GLU A 28 22.79 -4.92 -13.44
N THR A 29 21.52 -5.18 -13.13
CA THR A 29 20.63 -5.95 -14.02
C THR A 29 19.22 -5.35 -14.11
N PRO A 30 18.49 -5.56 -15.22
CA PRO A 30 17.08 -5.15 -15.34
C PRO A 30 16.19 -5.75 -14.26
N SER A 31 16.45 -7.01 -13.90
CA SER A 31 15.71 -7.71 -12.84
C SER A 31 15.91 -7.07 -11.47
N GLU A 32 17.06 -6.46 -11.21
CA GLU A 32 17.30 -5.71 -9.97
C GLU A 32 16.50 -4.41 -9.94
N TYR A 33 16.58 -3.63 -11.01
CA TYR A 33 15.79 -2.40 -11.16
C TYR A 33 14.29 -2.67 -10.99
N VAL A 34 13.76 -3.70 -11.66
CA VAL A 34 12.32 -4.03 -11.57
C VAL A 34 11.93 -4.48 -10.17
N ARG A 35 12.76 -5.29 -9.50
CA ARG A 35 12.49 -5.70 -8.10
C ARG A 35 12.44 -4.50 -7.17
N ASP A 36 13.39 -3.57 -7.31
CA ASP A 36 13.42 -2.36 -6.50
C ASP A 36 12.22 -1.44 -6.79
N LEU A 37 11.85 -1.29 -8.06
CA LEU A 37 10.67 -0.54 -8.48
C LEU A 37 9.38 -1.12 -7.85
N ILE A 38 9.22 -2.45 -7.88
CA ILE A 38 8.07 -3.12 -7.27
C ILE A 38 8.05 -2.88 -5.75
N ARG A 39 9.20 -2.99 -5.07
CA ARG A 39 9.28 -2.74 -3.63
C ARG A 39 8.84 -1.31 -3.29
N ARG A 40 9.33 -0.31 -4.03
CA ARG A 40 8.94 1.09 -3.83
C ARG A 40 7.47 1.35 -4.13
N ASP A 41 6.88 0.63 -5.09
CA ASP A 41 5.43 0.69 -5.36
C ASP A 41 4.63 0.06 -4.20
N MET A 42 5.07 -1.08 -3.68
CA MET A 42 4.46 -1.73 -2.51
C MET A 42 4.49 -0.80 -1.28
N GLU A 43 5.67 -0.30 -0.92
CA GLU A 43 5.86 0.60 0.23
C GLU A 43 5.01 1.87 0.09
N ARG A 44 4.90 2.43 -1.11
CA ARG A 44 4.07 3.60 -1.37
C ARG A 44 2.59 3.31 -1.16
N ARG A 45 2.09 2.19 -1.67
CA ARG A 45 0.67 1.82 -1.54
C ARG A 45 0.31 1.44 -0.10
N GLU A 46 1.20 0.74 0.59
CA GLU A 46 1.05 0.44 2.02
C GLU A 46 1.12 1.72 2.87
N GLY A 47 2.05 2.64 2.57
CA GLY A 47 2.12 3.94 3.25
C GLY A 47 0.89 4.81 3.00
N GLN A 48 0.36 4.80 1.78
CA GLN A 48 -0.88 5.51 1.44
C GLN A 48 -2.08 4.95 2.19
N SER A 49 -2.22 3.62 2.30
CA SER A 49 -3.34 3.03 3.04
C SER A 49 -3.29 3.38 4.53
N VAL A 50 -2.10 3.40 5.13
CA VAL A 50 -1.91 3.84 6.53
C VAL A 50 -2.28 5.31 6.69
N GLN A 51 -1.82 6.18 5.78
CA GLN A 51 -2.15 7.61 5.82
C GLN A 51 -3.66 7.85 5.71
N ASP A 52 -4.32 7.17 4.76
CA ASP A 52 -5.76 7.27 4.54
C ASP A 52 -6.55 6.76 5.75
N ALA A 53 -6.11 5.66 6.37
CA ALA A 53 -6.73 5.12 7.58
C ALA A 53 -6.62 6.11 8.76
N ILE A 54 -5.45 6.73 8.96
CA ILE A 54 -5.24 7.74 10.01
C ILE A 54 -6.15 8.95 9.79
N LEU A 55 -6.20 9.48 8.56
CA LEU A 55 -7.06 10.62 8.23
C LEU A 55 -8.55 10.30 8.41
N THR A 56 -8.95 9.08 8.07
CA THR A 56 -10.32 8.61 8.31
C THR A 56 -10.63 8.56 9.80
N GLY A 57 -9.75 7.98 10.61
CA GLY A 57 -9.91 7.95 12.06
C GLY A 57 -10.04 9.35 12.70
N TYR A 58 -9.26 10.34 12.24
CA TYR A 58 -9.41 11.72 12.70
C TYR A 58 -10.79 12.32 12.36
N ARG A 59 -11.32 12.02 11.16
CA ARG A 59 -12.66 12.45 10.76
C ARG A 59 -13.75 11.75 11.57
N ASP A 60 -13.55 10.50 11.93
CA ASP A 60 -14.48 9.74 12.78
C ASP A 60 -14.54 10.33 14.18
N VAL A 61 -13.38 10.64 14.78
CA VAL A 61 -13.31 11.36 16.07
C VAL A 61 -14.04 12.70 15.99
N ALA A 62 -13.78 13.49 14.95
CA ALA A 62 -14.41 14.80 14.78
C ALA A 62 -15.94 14.70 14.58
N ALA A 63 -16.42 13.61 13.98
CA ALA A 63 -17.84 13.34 13.78
C ALA A 63 -18.51 12.58 14.94
N GLY A 64 -17.79 12.29 16.02
CA GLY A 64 -18.31 11.50 17.15
C GLY A 64 -18.50 10.01 16.83
N ARG A 65 -17.97 9.53 15.70
CA ARG A 65 -18.01 8.13 15.28
C ARG A 65 -16.94 7.30 16.02
N VAL A 66 -17.01 7.31 17.35
CA VAL A 66 -16.09 6.58 18.22
C VAL A 66 -16.84 5.89 19.35
N PHE A 67 -16.24 4.85 19.92
CA PHE A 67 -16.76 4.17 21.10
C PHE A 67 -15.61 3.67 21.98
N ALA A 68 -15.89 3.47 23.26
CA ALA A 68 -14.92 2.89 24.18
C ALA A 68 -14.70 1.41 23.82
N SER A 69 -13.44 1.05 23.56
CA SER A 69 -13.04 -0.34 23.33
C SER A 69 -13.34 -1.19 24.56
N SER A 70 -13.86 -2.40 24.34
CA SER A 70 -14.07 -3.40 25.38
C SER A 70 -12.78 -4.14 25.76
N GLY A 71 -11.71 -3.94 24.98
CA GLY A 71 -10.43 -4.66 25.11
C GLY A 71 -10.39 -5.99 24.36
N ASP A 72 -11.52 -6.47 23.85
CA ASP A 72 -11.60 -7.60 22.91
C ASP A 72 -11.78 -7.07 21.49
N PHE A 73 -10.73 -7.21 20.68
CA PHE A 73 -10.71 -6.74 19.31
C PHE A 73 -11.86 -7.31 18.46
N LYS A 74 -12.18 -8.60 18.62
CA LYS A 74 -13.22 -9.22 17.79
C LYS A 74 -14.61 -8.72 18.18
N ALA A 75 -14.85 -8.51 19.46
CA ALA A 75 -16.09 -7.92 19.94
C ALA A 75 -16.23 -6.46 19.49
N ASP A 76 -15.16 -5.68 19.57
CA ASP A 76 -15.14 -4.27 19.15
C ASP A 76 -15.39 -4.13 17.64
N MET A 77 -14.79 -4.99 16.80
CA MET A 77 -15.06 -5.01 15.36
C MET A 77 -16.54 -5.30 15.05
N ALA A 78 -17.16 -6.23 15.76
CA ALA A 78 -18.58 -6.52 15.57
C ALA A 78 -19.50 -5.35 15.99
N VAL A 79 -19.08 -4.56 16.99
CA VAL A 79 -19.79 -3.33 17.39
C VAL A 79 -19.60 -2.23 16.35
N LEU A 80 -18.40 -2.08 15.79
CA LEU A 80 -18.12 -1.14 14.71
C LEU A 80 -18.99 -1.44 13.48
N ASP A 81 -18.99 -2.68 13.00
CA ASP A 81 -19.78 -3.11 11.83
C ASP A 81 -21.27 -2.78 12.00
N ARG A 82 -21.80 -2.99 13.22
CA ARG A 82 -23.19 -2.67 13.55
C ARG A 82 -23.45 -1.16 13.49
N ARG A 83 -22.58 -0.35 14.11
CA ARG A 83 -22.73 1.11 14.12
C ARG A 83 -22.61 1.72 12.73
N GLU A 84 -21.74 1.16 11.88
CA GLU A 84 -21.66 1.56 10.47
C GLU A 84 -22.94 1.24 9.70
N ALA A 85 -23.50 0.04 9.89
CA ALA A 85 -24.77 -0.36 9.27
C ALA A 85 -25.96 0.51 9.73
N ASP A 86 -25.97 0.91 11.00
CA ASP A 86 -27.00 1.77 11.60
C ASP A 86 -26.76 3.27 11.33
N GLY A 87 -25.72 3.62 10.58
CA GLY A 87 -25.40 5.01 10.22
C GLY A 87 -24.95 5.87 11.40
N TRP A 88 -24.44 5.26 12.47
CA TRP A 88 -23.99 5.90 13.70
C TRP A 88 -25.09 6.68 14.46
N GLN A 89 -26.34 6.21 14.39
CA GLN A 89 -27.47 6.73 15.17
C GLN A 89 -27.51 6.24 16.62
#